data_AF-A0A9E2Q5T6-F1
#
_entry.id   AF-A0A9E2Q5T6-F1
#
_cell.length_a   1.000
_cell.length_b   1.000
_cell.length_c   1.000
_cell.angle_alpha   90.00
_cell.angle_beta   90.00
_cell.angle_gamma   90.00
#
_symmetry.space_group_name_H-M   'P 1'
#
loop_
_entity.id
_entity.type
_entity.pdbx_description
1 polymer ?
#
loop_
_entity_poly.entity_id
_entity_poly.type
_entity_poly.pdbx_seq_one_letter_code
_entity_poly.pdbx_strand_id
1 'polypeptide(L)'
;MSIQSPAGSPAVMSTVGRALERATGWRVLHDVRWPGHPQARLAHVAVGPGGVVVVLEDGPGLHEGVRDGQAENLSCATAAVTALLGPTYRRSVRGLHAVERRGGGSTRAAVVPADLLPDVLASLPEVLTPVETVVVAAHLRVALDPSGGARRVTRVPQPSPAAEPGTAQSAPAPARRRWWPLGPGRLTALLLAVGLAVPWAVAATTHTL
;
A
#
# COMPACT_ATOMS: atom_id res chain seq x y z
N MET A 1 1.68 42.20 14.37
CA MET A 1 0.48 41.36 14.13
C MET A 1 1.00 40.03 13.57
N SER A 2 1.23 39.05 14.44
CA SER A 2 1.91 37.79 14.09
C SER A 2 0.92 36.79 13.52
N ILE A 3 1.13 36.34 12.28
CA ILE A 3 0.35 35.28 11.67
C ILE A 3 1.08 33.97 11.96
N GLN A 4 0.60 33.23 12.96
CA GLN A 4 1.06 31.86 13.22
C GLN A 4 0.75 31.00 12.00
N SER A 5 1.79 30.42 11.39
CA SER A 5 1.64 29.30 10.47
C SER A 5 0.98 28.12 11.22
N PRO A 6 -0.03 27.44 10.65
CA PRO A 6 -0.55 26.24 11.27
C PRO A 6 0.53 25.16 11.23
N ALA A 7 1.13 24.89 12.38
CA ALA A 7 1.87 23.67 12.61
C ALA A 7 0.98 22.51 12.13
N GLY A 8 1.47 21.74 11.16
CA GLY A 8 0.76 20.57 10.66
C GLY A 8 0.40 19.69 11.85
N SER A 9 -0.91 19.51 12.08
CA SER A 9 -1.39 18.66 13.15
C SER A 9 -0.70 17.29 13.02
N PRO A 10 -0.17 16.73 14.12
CA PRO A 10 0.37 15.38 14.07
C PRO A 10 -0.73 14.49 13.51
N ALA A 11 -0.41 13.70 12.47
CA ALA A 11 -1.36 12.77 11.90
C ALA A 11 -1.86 11.87 13.04
N VAL A 12 -3.13 12.05 13.41
CA VAL A 12 -3.75 11.23 14.45
C VAL A 12 -3.82 9.82 13.88
N MET A 13 -3.09 8.89 14.51
CA MET A 13 -3.07 7.49 14.08
C MET A 13 -4.50 6.96 14.02
N SER A 14 -4.88 6.30 12.92
CA SER A 14 -6.24 5.77 12.76
C SER A 14 -6.52 4.64 13.76
N THR A 15 -7.80 4.30 13.98
CA THR A 15 -8.19 3.15 14.81
C THR A 15 -7.60 1.86 14.28
N VAL A 16 -7.58 1.70 12.96
CA VAL A 16 -6.94 0.59 12.24
C VAL A 16 -5.44 0.57 12.52
N GLY A 17 -4.74 1.70 12.38
CA GLY A 17 -3.31 1.79 12.69
C GLY A 17 -2.99 1.39 14.13
N ARG A 18 -3.74 1.90 15.11
CA ARG A 18 -3.60 1.50 16.53
C ARG A 18 -3.87 0.01 16.76
N ALA A 19 -4.79 -0.59 16.01
CA ALA A 19 -5.05 -2.02 16.13
C ALA A 19 -3.87 -2.84 15.59
N LEU A 20 -3.35 -2.49 14.42
CA LEU A 20 -2.19 -3.15 13.82
C LEU A 20 -0.95 -3.08 14.72
N GLU A 21 -0.71 -1.95 15.40
CA GLU A 21 0.42 -1.79 16.33
C GLU A 21 0.33 -2.68 17.59
N ARG A 22 -0.85 -3.22 17.89
CA ARG A 22 -1.04 -4.21 18.97
C ARG A 22 -0.79 -5.66 18.52
N ALA A 23 -0.67 -5.91 17.21
CA ALA A 23 -0.44 -7.24 16.68
C ALA A 23 1.01 -7.68 16.97
N THR A 24 1.18 -8.61 17.90
CA THR A 24 2.50 -9.06 18.34
C THR A 24 3.25 -9.80 17.22
N GLY A 25 4.53 -9.48 17.03
CA GLY A 25 5.36 -10.08 15.97
C GLY A 25 5.18 -9.43 14.59
N TRP A 26 4.27 -8.47 14.46
CA TRP A 26 4.06 -7.72 13.21
C TRP A 26 4.81 -6.39 13.22
N ARG A 27 5.31 -5.99 12.06
CA ARG A 27 5.94 -4.70 11.78
C ARG A 27 5.04 -3.95 10.82
N VAL A 28 4.62 -2.75 11.20
CA VAL A 28 3.66 -1.97 10.41
C VAL A 28 4.35 -0.80 9.72
N LEU A 29 4.12 -0.68 8.42
CA LEU A 29 4.53 0.45 7.60
C LEU A 29 3.30 1.32 7.35
N HIS A 30 3.25 2.46 8.02
CA HIS A 30 2.16 3.43 7.92
C HIS A 30 2.41 4.43 6.79
N ASP A 31 1.33 4.84 6.14
CA ASP A 31 1.31 5.93 5.16
C ASP A 31 2.45 5.82 4.15
N VAL A 32 2.58 4.69 3.45
CA VAL A 32 3.66 4.46 2.48
C VAL A 32 3.19 4.75 1.06
N ARG A 33 4.08 4.99 0.10
CA ARG A 33 3.63 5.24 -1.29
C ARG A 33 2.97 3.99 -1.86
N TRP A 34 1.97 4.20 -2.71
CA TRP A 34 1.43 3.14 -3.55
C TRP A 34 2.29 3.02 -4.83
N PRO A 35 2.98 1.88 -5.05
CA PRO A 35 3.79 1.67 -6.25
C PRO A 35 2.96 1.82 -7.53
N GLY A 36 3.47 2.59 -8.50
CA GLY A 36 2.75 2.89 -9.75
C GLY A 36 1.72 4.03 -9.64
N HIS A 37 1.44 4.53 -8.44
CA HIS A 37 0.47 5.61 -8.21
C HIS A 37 1.13 6.78 -7.45
N PRO A 38 1.84 7.70 -8.14
CA PRO A 38 2.74 8.68 -7.51
C PRO A 38 2.06 9.66 -6.55
N GLN A 39 0.75 9.84 -6.68
CA GLN A 39 -0.07 10.73 -5.85
C GLN A 39 -0.86 9.98 -4.77
N ALA A 40 -0.82 8.64 -4.75
CA ALA A 40 -1.56 7.82 -3.81
C ALA A 40 -0.63 7.16 -2.77
N ARG A 41 -1.19 6.91 -1.59
CA ARG A 41 -0.49 6.29 -0.47
C ARG A 41 -1.33 5.12 0.05
N LEU A 42 -0.66 4.06 0.47
CA LEU A 42 -1.26 2.94 1.19
C LEU A 42 -1.32 3.30 2.66
N ALA A 43 -2.48 3.09 3.27
CA ALA A 43 -2.68 3.40 4.69
C ALA A 43 -1.74 2.57 5.58
N HIS A 44 -1.75 1.24 5.40
CA HIS A 44 -0.90 0.35 6.17
C HIS A 44 -0.43 -0.86 5.36
N VAL A 45 0.82 -1.26 5.57
CA VAL A 45 1.36 -2.56 5.14
C VAL A 45 1.96 -3.23 6.37
N ALA A 46 1.40 -4.36 6.79
CA ALA A 46 1.89 -5.13 7.94
C ALA A 46 2.73 -6.32 7.46
N VAL A 47 3.85 -6.59 8.13
CA VAL A 47 4.75 -7.72 7.83
C VAL A 47 4.98 -8.51 9.11
N GLY A 48 4.66 -9.78 9.12
CA GLY A 48 4.77 -10.63 10.32
C GLY A 48 4.81 -12.12 9.98
N PRO A 49 4.66 -13.00 10.98
CA PRO A 49 4.75 -14.45 10.78
C PRO A 49 3.80 -14.96 9.69
N GLY A 50 2.60 -14.38 9.60
CA GLY A 50 1.59 -14.70 8.59
C GLY A 50 1.87 -14.21 7.16
N GLY A 51 2.98 -13.52 6.92
CA GLY A 51 3.34 -12.95 5.61
C GLY A 51 3.23 -11.42 5.56
N VAL A 52 2.84 -10.91 4.39
CA VAL A 52 2.64 -9.48 4.14
C VAL A 52 1.15 -9.20 3.95
N VAL A 53 0.63 -8.24 4.71
CA VAL A 53 -0.78 -7.85 4.65
C VAL A 53 -0.90 -6.38 4.26
N VAL A 54 -1.52 -6.12 3.12
CA VAL A 54 -1.89 -4.78 2.67
C VAL A 54 -3.25 -4.45 3.25
N VAL A 55 -3.35 -3.38 4.04
CA VAL A 55 -4.59 -2.98 4.68
C VAL A 55 -5.07 -1.66 4.10
N LEU A 56 -6.24 -1.68 3.47
CA LEU A 56 -6.99 -0.47 3.16
C LEU A 56 -7.98 -0.20 4.29
N GLU A 57 -8.18 1.07 4.61
CA GLU A 57 -9.17 1.52 5.58
C GLU A 57 -10.28 2.29 4.90
N ASP A 58 -11.50 2.21 5.42
CA ASP A 58 -12.59 3.06 4.98
C ASP A 58 -12.26 4.55 5.26
N GLY A 59 -12.32 5.38 4.22
CA GLY A 59 -12.40 6.83 4.37
C GLY A 59 -13.73 7.28 5.01
N PRO A 60 -13.77 8.45 5.68
CA PRO A 60 -15.00 8.96 6.26
C PRO A 60 -16.07 9.19 5.17
N GLY A 61 -17.26 8.62 5.36
CA GLY A 61 -18.42 8.81 4.47
C GLY A 61 -18.58 7.82 3.33
N LEU A 62 -17.93 6.64 3.39
CA LEU A 62 -18.11 5.61 2.37
C LEU A 62 -19.49 4.95 2.45
N HIS A 63 -20.28 5.11 1.37
CA HIS A 63 -21.53 4.40 1.13
C HIS A 63 -21.28 3.03 0.49
N GLU A 64 -22.23 2.10 0.65
CA GLU A 64 -22.15 0.68 0.26
C GLU A 64 -21.68 0.42 -1.19
N GLY A 65 -22.00 1.30 -2.13
CA GLY A 65 -21.56 1.20 -3.54
C GLY A 65 -20.08 1.51 -3.79
N VAL A 66 -19.37 2.14 -2.85
CA VAL A 66 -17.92 2.38 -2.97
C VAL A 66 -17.11 1.13 -2.62
N ARG A 67 -17.70 0.15 -1.94
CA ARG A 67 -17.00 -1.07 -1.49
C ARG A 67 -16.50 -1.94 -2.64
N ASP A 68 -17.21 -1.95 -3.77
CA ASP A 68 -16.77 -2.66 -4.96
C ASP A 68 -15.49 -2.03 -5.55
N GLY A 69 -15.42 -0.70 -5.61
CA GLY A 69 -14.20 0.01 -5.99
C GLY A 69 -13.06 -0.17 -4.96
N GLN A 70 -13.39 -0.33 -3.67
CA GLN A 70 -12.39 -0.64 -2.65
C GLN A 70 -11.81 -2.05 -2.82
N ALA A 71 -12.61 -3.03 -3.24
CA ALA A 71 -12.10 -4.37 -3.54
C ALA A 71 -11.12 -4.35 -4.73
N GLU A 72 -11.42 -3.59 -5.78
CA GLU A 72 -10.51 -3.40 -6.91
C GLU A 72 -9.23 -2.67 -6.49
N ASN A 73 -9.36 -1.58 -5.73
CA ASN A 73 -8.21 -0.86 -5.18
C ASN A 73 -7.33 -1.76 -4.30
N LEU A 74 -7.95 -2.60 -3.46
CA LEU A 74 -7.24 -3.55 -2.60
C LEU A 74 -6.50 -4.58 -3.44
N SER A 75 -7.13 -5.11 -4.49
CA SER A 75 -6.49 -6.05 -5.43
C SER A 75 -5.29 -5.40 -6.11
N CYS A 76 -5.44 -4.20 -6.66
CA CYS A 76 -4.37 -3.43 -7.31
C CYS A 76 -3.22 -3.10 -6.33
N ALA A 77 -3.53 -2.66 -5.11
CA ALA A 77 -2.54 -2.38 -4.08
C ALA A 77 -1.78 -3.65 -3.66
N THR A 78 -2.50 -4.76 -3.47
CA THR A 78 -1.93 -6.06 -3.11
C THR A 78 -1.00 -6.56 -4.22
N ALA A 79 -1.43 -6.48 -5.48
CA ALA A 79 -0.62 -6.85 -6.64
C ALA A 79 0.64 -5.99 -6.77
N ALA A 80 0.51 -4.67 -6.54
CA ALA A 80 1.64 -3.74 -6.57
C ALA A 80 2.69 -4.08 -5.49
N VAL A 81 2.27 -4.37 -4.25
CA VAL A 81 3.18 -4.80 -3.18
C VAL A 81 3.79 -6.16 -3.50
N THR A 82 2.99 -7.10 -4.04
CA THR A 82 3.47 -8.42 -4.46
C THR A 82 4.59 -8.33 -5.51
N ALA A 83 4.48 -7.39 -6.44
CA ALA A 83 5.48 -7.17 -7.48
C ALA A 83 6.84 -6.70 -6.95
N LEU A 84 6.87 -6.08 -5.76
CA LEU A 84 8.11 -5.65 -5.10
C LEU A 84 8.88 -6.79 -4.42
N LEU A 85 8.24 -7.95 -4.26
CA LEU A 85 8.83 -9.10 -3.58
C LEU A 85 9.42 -10.10 -4.56
N GLY A 86 10.50 -10.75 -4.11
CA GLY A 86 11.09 -11.90 -4.80
C GLY A 86 10.07 -13.06 -4.92
N PRO A 87 10.20 -13.93 -5.93
CA PRO A 87 9.22 -14.99 -6.22
C PRO A 87 8.82 -15.84 -5.01
N THR A 88 9.77 -16.13 -4.12
CA THR A 88 9.57 -16.90 -2.88
C THR A 88 8.46 -16.33 -1.98
N TYR A 89 8.39 -15.01 -1.85
CA TYR A 89 7.48 -14.35 -0.89
C TYR A 89 6.14 -13.92 -1.52
N ARG A 90 5.98 -14.01 -2.85
CA ARG A 90 4.77 -13.50 -3.54
C ARG A 90 3.47 -14.16 -3.08
N ARG A 91 3.53 -15.43 -2.69
CA ARG A 91 2.38 -16.20 -2.19
C ARG A 91 2.00 -15.84 -0.75
N SER A 92 2.85 -15.11 -0.03
CA SER A 92 2.61 -14.68 1.35
C SER A 92 1.89 -13.32 1.45
N VAL A 93 1.56 -12.69 0.31
CA VAL A 93 0.92 -11.37 0.29
C VAL A 93 -0.60 -11.52 0.24
N ARG A 94 -1.30 -10.80 1.12
CA ARG A 94 -2.77 -10.78 1.19
C ARG A 94 -3.27 -9.35 1.33
N GLY A 95 -4.45 -9.06 0.79
CA GLY A 95 -5.15 -7.81 1.00
C GLY A 95 -6.27 -7.96 2.03
N LEU A 96 -6.38 -7.02 2.98
CA LEU A 96 -7.51 -6.90 3.88
C LEU A 96 -8.15 -5.50 3.78
N HIS A 97 -9.47 -5.47 3.84
CA HIS A 97 -10.24 -4.23 3.93
C HIS A 97 -10.70 -4.03 5.38
N ALA A 98 -10.08 -3.08 6.08
CA ALA A 98 -10.39 -2.78 7.47
C ALA A 98 -11.54 -1.76 7.59
N VAL A 99 -12.52 -2.07 8.43
CA VAL A 99 -13.71 -1.23 8.64
C VAL A 99 -13.86 -0.85 10.11
N GLU A 100 -14.18 0.41 10.41
CA GLU A 100 -14.35 0.87 11.80
C GLU A 100 -15.68 0.43 12.43
N ARG A 101 -16.71 0.16 11.60
CA ARG A 101 -18.02 -0.31 12.07
C ARG A 101 -18.41 -1.55 11.27
N ARG A 102 -18.93 -2.58 11.95
CA ARG A 102 -19.57 -3.73 11.31
C ARG A 102 -20.72 -3.23 10.42
N GLY A 103 -20.48 -3.18 9.12
CA GLY A 103 -21.51 -3.05 8.09
C GLY A 103 -21.38 -4.23 7.13
N GLY A 104 -22.32 -4.39 6.19
CA GLY A 104 -22.42 -5.57 5.31
C GLY A 104 -21.07 -6.03 4.72
N GLY A 105 -20.87 -7.33 4.53
CA GLY A 105 -19.64 -7.86 3.94
C GLY A 105 -19.44 -7.42 2.49
N SER A 106 -18.20 -7.50 2.00
CA SER A 106 -17.91 -7.55 0.56
C SER A 106 -17.72 -9.02 0.16
N THR A 107 -18.27 -9.43 -0.98
CA THR A 107 -18.02 -10.77 -1.54
C THR A 107 -16.69 -10.84 -2.30
N ARG A 108 -16.06 -9.69 -2.60
CA ARG A 108 -14.84 -9.59 -3.41
C ARG A 108 -13.58 -9.28 -2.61
N ALA A 109 -13.70 -8.90 -1.34
CA ALA A 109 -12.58 -8.59 -0.46
C ALA A 109 -12.85 -9.11 0.95
N ALA A 110 -11.80 -9.58 1.63
CA ALA A 110 -11.88 -9.93 3.05
C ALA A 110 -12.05 -8.65 3.87
N VAL A 111 -13.26 -8.44 4.38
CA VAL A 111 -13.61 -7.28 5.23
C VAL A 111 -13.42 -7.66 6.69
N VAL A 112 -12.62 -6.89 7.43
CA VAL A 112 -12.26 -7.15 8.82
C VAL A 112 -12.55 -5.93 9.69
N PRO A 113 -13.32 -6.04 10.77
CA PRO A 113 -13.46 -4.98 11.76
C PRO A 113 -12.10 -4.60 12.36
N ALA A 114 -11.84 -3.30 12.54
CA ALA A 114 -10.55 -2.81 13.02
C ALA A 114 -10.14 -3.42 14.37
N ASP A 115 -11.10 -3.67 15.27
CA ASP A 115 -10.89 -4.29 16.58
C ASP A 115 -10.41 -5.75 16.50
N LEU A 116 -10.80 -6.48 15.44
CA LEU A 116 -10.47 -7.89 15.22
C LEU A 116 -9.18 -8.11 14.41
N LEU A 117 -8.58 -7.04 13.88
CA LEU A 117 -7.36 -7.16 13.07
C LEU A 117 -6.23 -7.93 13.79
N PRO A 118 -5.91 -7.67 15.07
CA PRO A 118 -4.84 -8.41 15.76
C PRO A 118 -5.11 -9.92 15.80
N ASP A 119 -6.36 -10.32 16.08
CA ASP A 119 -6.75 -11.72 16.18
C ASP A 119 -6.70 -12.41 14.81
N VAL A 120 -7.17 -11.73 13.77
CA VAL A 120 -7.07 -12.21 12.38
C VAL A 120 -5.61 -12.41 12.00
N LEU A 121 -4.74 -11.44 12.27
CA LEU A 121 -3.31 -11.54 11.98
C LEU A 121 -2.63 -12.66 12.76
N ALA A 122 -2.99 -12.86 14.04
CA ALA A 122 -2.47 -13.95 14.86
C ALA A 122 -2.94 -15.34 14.38
N SER A 123 -4.09 -15.43 13.73
CA SER A 123 -4.64 -16.69 13.20
C SER A 123 -4.04 -17.13 11.85
N LEU A 124 -3.24 -16.27 11.20
CA LEU A 124 -2.64 -16.61 9.91
C LEU A 124 -1.56 -17.68 10.08
N PRO A 125 -1.46 -18.67 9.15
CA PRO A 125 -0.39 -19.65 9.18
C PRO A 125 0.99 -18.99 9.12
N GLU A 126 1.92 -19.44 9.94
CA GLU A 126 3.30 -18.96 9.90
C GLU A 126 3.96 -19.36 8.57
N VAL A 127 4.35 -18.36 7.79
CA VAL A 127 5.01 -18.49 6.48
C VAL A 127 6.33 -17.73 6.42
N LEU A 128 6.57 -16.80 7.35
CA LEU A 128 7.84 -16.10 7.50
C LEU A 128 8.45 -16.40 8.87
N THR A 129 9.73 -16.74 8.89
CA THR A 129 10.53 -16.77 10.11
C THR A 129 10.71 -15.36 10.70
N PRO A 130 11.13 -15.24 11.97
CA PRO A 130 11.42 -13.93 12.56
C PRO A 130 12.50 -13.15 11.79
N VAL A 131 13.51 -13.83 11.25
CA VAL A 131 14.57 -13.20 10.45
C VAL A 131 14.03 -12.71 9.11
N GLU A 132 13.26 -13.54 8.39
CA GLU A 132 12.63 -13.14 7.14
C GLU A 132 11.67 -11.97 7.32
N THR A 133 10.91 -11.94 8.42
CA THR A 133 10.03 -10.83 8.78
C THR A 133 10.80 -9.50 8.84
N VAL A 134 11.98 -9.49 9.47
CA VAL A 134 12.84 -8.30 9.55
C VAL A 134 13.35 -7.89 8.16
N VAL A 135 13.85 -8.86 7.38
CA VAL A 135 14.43 -8.61 6.05
C VAL A 135 13.36 -8.09 5.08
N VAL A 136 12.19 -8.73 5.03
CA VAL A 136 11.08 -8.33 4.16
C VAL A 136 10.54 -6.97 4.56
N ALA A 137 10.38 -6.68 5.85
CA ALA A 137 9.92 -5.37 6.32
C ALA A 137 10.91 -4.26 5.96
N ALA A 138 12.22 -4.50 6.13
CA ALA A 138 13.25 -3.54 5.76
C ALA A 138 13.28 -3.27 4.25
N HIS A 139 13.19 -4.33 3.43
CA HIS A 139 13.10 -4.23 1.98
C HIS A 139 11.88 -3.40 1.54
N LEU A 140 10.69 -3.74 2.04
CA LEU A 140 9.46 -3.03 1.70
C LEU A 140 9.48 -1.56 2.16
N ARG A 141 10.10 -1.25 3.29
CA ARG A 141 10.25 0.15 3.73
C ARG A 141 11.03 0.99 2.73
N VAL A 142 12.14 0.45 2.20
CA VAL A 142 12.95 1.14 1.19
C VAL A 142 12.21 1.25 -0.13
N ALA A 143 11.55 0.16 -0.56
CA ALA A 143 10.85 0.12 -1.85
C ALA A 143 9.59 1.00 -1.88
N LEU A 144 8.84 1.08 -0.78
CA LEU A 144 7.58 1.84 -0.68
C LEU A 144 7.79 3.29 -0.23
N ASP A 145 8.95 3.64 0.32
CA ASP A 145 9.31 5.03 0.61
C ASP A 145 10.79 5.33 0.26
N PRO A 146 11.14 5.35 -1.04
CA PRO A 146 12.52 5.60 -1.47
C PRO A 146 13.01 7.00 -1.08
N SER A 147 12.10 7.94 -0.77
CA SER A 147 12.43 9.30 -0.36
C SER A 147 12.71 9.43 1.14
N GLY A 148 12.22 8.49 1.96
CA GLY A 148 12.52 8.41 3.40
C GLY A 148 14.00 8.19 3.69
N GLY A 149 14.75 7.58 2.76
CA GLY A 149 16.22 7.44 2.81
C GLY A 149 16.96 8.70 2.35
N ALA A 150 16.42 9.43 1.37
CA ALA A 150 17.05 10.64 0.81
C ALA A 150 17.08 11.83 1.78
N ARG A 151 16.21 11.84 2.81
CA ARG A 151 16.21 12.90 3.83
C ARG A 151 17.37 12.77 4.84
N ARG A 152 18.15 11.67 4.81
CA ARG A 152 19.31 11.44 5.68
C ARG A 152 20.65 11.43 4.91
N VAL A 153 20.71 12.13 3.78
CA VAL A 153 21.98 12.66 3.27
C VAL A 153 21.89 14.16 3.44
N THR A 154 22.43 14.65 4.56
CA THR A 154 22.78 16.06 4.68
C THR A 154 23.63 16.42 3.48
N ARG A 155 23.06 17.22 2.57
CA ARG A 155 23.79 17.95 1.56
C ARG A 155 25.01 18.57 2.26
N VAL A 156 26.21 18.10 1.93
CA VAL A 156 27.46 18.80 2.27
C VAL A 156 27.27 20.24 1.83
N PRO A 157 27.52 21.26 2.69
CA PRO A 157 27.38 22.65 2.30
C PRO A 157 28.25 22.91 1.07
N GLN A 158 27.61 23.05 -0.08
CA GLN A 158 28.28 23.47 -1.29
C GLN A 158 28.54 24.97 -1.13
N PRO A 159 29.79 25.46 -1.26
CA PRO A 159 30.08 26.89 -1.19
C PRO A 159 29.26 27.61 -2.25
N SER A 160 28.43 28.56 -1.82
CA SER A 160 27.59 29.36 -2.70
C SER A 160 28.47 30.25 -3.58
N PRO A 161 28.43 30.15 -4.92
CA PRO A 161 28.95 31.22 -5.76
C PRO A 161 28.04 32.45 -5.62
N ALA A 162 28.67 33.62 -5.66
CA ALA A 162 28.06 34.92 -5.44
C ALA A 162 26.86 35.20 -6.36
N ALA A 163 25.88 35.91 -5.82
CA ALA A 163 24.63 36.28 -6.47
C ALA A 163 24.84 37.29 -7.61
N GLU A 164 24.23 37.03 -8.77
CA GLU A 164 23.91 38.07 -9.76
C GLU A 164 22.43 38.50 -9.65
N PRO A 165 22.12 39.79 -9.86
CA PRO A 165 20.76 40.33 -9.75
C PRO A 165 20.01 40.35 -11.09
N GLY A 166 18.69 40.10 -11.02
CA GLY A 166 17.71 40.25 -12.11
C GLY A 166 17.32 38.89 -12.71
N THR A 167 16.05 38.49 -12.84
CA THR A 167 14.87 39.26 -13.25
C THR A 167 13.62 38.50 -12.77
N ALA A 168 12.55 39.23 -12.51
CA ALA A 168 11.26 38.75 -12.01
C ALA A 168 10.67 37.55 -12.78
N GLN A 169 10.09 36.59 -12.04
CA GLN A 169 9.11 35.67 -12.63
C GLN A 169 8.02 35.24 -11.64
N SER A 170 6.80 35.27 -12.19
CA SER A 170 5.48 35.33 -11.58
C SER A 170 5.10 34.22 -10.58
N ALA A 171 4.32 34.62 -9.59
CA ALA A 171 3.58 33.73 -8.70
C ALA A 171 2.41 33.03 -9.43
N PRO A 172 2.17 31.73 -9.17
CA PRO A 172 0.87 31.12 -9.39
C PRO A 172 0.01 31.11 -8.11
N ALA A 173 -1.25 31.51 -8.28
CA ALA A 173 -2.31 31.49 -7.28
C ALA A 173 -2.65 30.06 -6.79
N PRO A 174 -3.27 29.89 -5.61
CA PRO A 174 -3.50 28.59 -5.00
C PRO A 174 -4.57 27.76 -5.75
N ALA A 175 -4.18 26.55 -6.17
CA ALA A 175 -5.10 25.57 -6.73
C ALA A 175 -6.05 25.04 -5.63
N ARG A 176 -7.34 25.30 -5.84
CA ARG A 176 -8.46 24.74 -5.06
C ARG A 176 -8.40 23.21 -5.07
N ARG A 177 -8.41 22.60 -3.88
CA ARG A 177 -8.62 21.16 -3.67
C ARG A 177 -9.97 20.77 -4.27
N ARG A 178 -9.96 20.07 -5.39
CA ARG A 178 -11.14 19.47 -6.02
C ARG A 178 -11.04 17.96 -5.81
N TRP A 179 -11.79 17.46 -4.83
CA TRP A 179 -12.05 16.04 -4.68
C TRP A 179 -12.80 15.59 -5.94
N TRP A 180 -12.23 14.67 -6.71
CA TRP A 180 -12.92 14.08 -7.85
C TRP A 180 -13.27 12.63 -7.55
N PRO A 181 -14.53 12.23 -7.80
CA PRO A 181 -14.89 10.83 -7.91
C PRO A 181 -14.46 10.37 -9.31
N LEU A 182 -13.59 9.37 -9.40
CA LEU A 182 -13.30 8.72 -10.67
C LEU A 182 -14.28 7.55 -10.83
N GLY A 183 -15.30 7.81 -11.65
CA GLY A 183 -16.09 6.77 -12.31
C GLY A 183 -15.28 6.08 -13.42
N PRO A 184 -15.80 4.97 -13.96
CA PRO A 184 -15.05 4.05 -14.80
C PRO A 184 -15.01 4.54 -16.26
N GLY A 185 -13.85 4.48 -16.90
CA GLY A 185 -13.79 4.80 -18.32
C GLY A 185 -12.40 5.07 -18.88
N ARG A 186 -11.70 3.98 -19.25
CA ARG A 186 -10.89 3.81 -20.48
C ARG A 186 -9.86 4.88 -20.86
N LEU A 187 -8.58 4.47 -20.98
CA LEU A 187 -7.80 4.58 -22.23
C LEU A 187 -6.47 3.78 -22.16
N THR A 188 -6.56 2.57 -22.71
CA THR A 188 -5.66 1.89 -23.65
C THR A 188 -4.23 2.41 -23.91
N ALA A 189 -3.22 1.55 -23.70
CA ALA A 189 -2.10 1.25 -24.62
C ALA A 189 -1.25 0.12 -24.00
N LEU A 190 -1.40 -1.15 -24.41
CA LEU A 190 -0.72 -1.82 -25.53
C LEU A 190 0.77 -2.09 -25.27
N LEU A 191 1.08 -3.33 -24.83
CA LEU A 191 2.30 -4.04 -25.23
C LEU A 191 1.98 -5.53 -25.43
N LEU A 192 2.12 -5.93 -26.69
CA LEU A 192 2.14 -7.30 -27.19
C LEU A 192 3.37 -8.05 -26.63
N ALA A 193 3.16 -9.27 -26.14
CA ALA A 193 4.14 -10.36 -26.16
C ALA A 193 3.37 -11.67 -25.95
N VAL A 194 3.10 -12.40 -27.04
CA VAL A 194 3.84 -13.61 -27.47
C VAL A 194 3.51 -14.81 -26.60
N GLY A 195 3.06 -15.87 -27.27
CA GLY A 195 2.35 -16.98 -26.67
C GLY A 195 3.23 -18.01 -25.98
N LEU A 196 2.55 -18.86 -25.22
CA LEU A 196 2.79 -20.30 -25.20
C LEU A 196 1.56 -20.96 -24.60
N ALA A 197 0.71 -21.46 -25.49
CA ALA A 197 -0.26 -22.48 -25.17
C ALA A 197 0.53 -23.73 -24.73
N VAL A 198 0.37 -24.14 -23.48
CA VAL A 198 0.80 -25.46 -23.02
C VAL A 198 -0.41 -26.38 -23.13
N PRO A 199 -0.45 -27.33 -24.08
CA PRO A 199 -1.46 -28.36 -24.09
C PRO A 199 -1.11 -29.37 -22.99
N TRP A 200 -2.00 -29.54 -22.01
CA TRP A 200 -1.94 -30.71 -21.14
C TRP A 200 -2.41 -31.93 -21.92
N ALA A 201 -1.44 -32.72 -22.39
CA ALA A 201 -1.68 -34.06 -22.88
C ALA A 201 -1.95 -34.98 -21.68
N VAL A 202 -3.19 -35.43 -21.54
CA VAL A 202 -3.55 -36.54 -20.64
C VAL A 202 -3.24 -37.84 -21.39
N ALA A 203 -2.07 -38.41 -21.12
CA ALA A 203 -1.78 -39.81 -21.42
C ALA A 203 -2.27 -40.66 -20.25
N ALA A 204 -3.44 -41.29 -20.40
CA ALA A 204 -3.90 -42.35 -19.52
C ALA A 204 -3.44 -43.69 -20.11
N THR A 205 -2.31 -44.20 -19.62
CA THR A 205 -1.87 -45.58 -19.83
C THR A 205 -1.42 -46.16 -18.49
N THR A 206 -2.28 -46.94 -17.86
CA THR A 206 -1.85 -48.00 -16.94
C THR A 206 -2.68 -49.25 -17.22
N HIS A 207 -1.98 -50.22 -17.79
CA HIS A 207 -2.39 -51.59 -17.99
C HIS A 207 -2.25 -52.38 -16.67
N THR A 208 -3.14 -53.37 -16.50
CA THR A 208 -2.96 -54.67 -15.83
C THR A 208 -2.58 -54.71 -14.34
N LEU A 209 -3.46 -55.31 -13.54
CA LEU A 209 -3.42 -56.74 -13.22
C LEU A 209 -4.86 -57.28 -13.08
#